data_AF-A0A7Y9HXE2-F1
#
_entry.id   AF-A0A7Y9HXE2-F1
#
_cell.length_a   1.000
_cell.length_b   1.000
_cell.length_c   1.000
_cell.angle_alpha   90.00
_cell.angle_beta   90.00
_cell.angle_gamma   90.00
#
_symmetry.space_group_name_H-M   'P 1'
#
loop_
_entity.id
_entity.type
_entity.pdbx_description
1 polymer ?
#
loop_
_entity_poly.entity_id
_entity_poly.type
_entity_poly.pdbx_seq_one_letter_code
_entity_poly.pdbx_strand_id
1 'polypeptide(L)'
;MNILQLNPQIVVYTPLGTGLAYFIMDYGMSVNSCWVVRLAKGEVKHFDSNDIRVEGNPTYGFPLKPEIPDSWMTLKEKEKLVKGN
;
A
#
# COMPACT_ATOMS: atom_id res chain seq x y z
N MET A 1 -17.40 -10.76 -10.31
CA MET A 1 -16.88 -10.60 -8.94
C MET A 1 -15.93 -11.76 -8.65
N ASN A 2 -14.66 -11.48 -8.39
CA ASN A 2 -13.65 -12.49 -8.05
C ASN A 2 -12.94 -12.11 -6.75
N ILE A 3 -12.55 -13.09 -5.93
CA ILE A 3 -11.79 -12.89 -4.70
C ILE A 3 -10.59 -13.83 -4.75
N LEU A 4 -9.39 -13.26 -4.66
CA LEU A 4 -8.13 -13.98 -4.61
C LEU A 4 -7.51 -13.83 -3.22
N GLN A 5 -7.28 -14.95 -2.54
CA GLN A 5 -6.44 -14.97 -1.33
C GLN A 5 -4.96 -14.97 -1.74
N LEU A 6 -4.20 -14.06 -1.16
CA LEU A 6 -2.75 -13.99 -1.33
C LEU A 6 -2.05 -15.01 -0.42
N ASN A 7 -1.20 -15.83 -1.02
CA ASN A 7 -0.40 -16.82 -0.33
C ASN A 7 0.95 -16.99 -1.06
N PRO A 8 2.04 -16.30 -0.61
CA PRO A 8 2.16 -15.54 0.63
C PRO A 8 1.44 -14.19 0.62
N GLN A 9 1.22 -13.62 1.80
CA GLN A 9 0.77 -12.22 1.94
C GLN A 9 1.85 -11.26 1.43
N ILE A 10 1.40 -10.10 0.93
CA ILE A 10 2.29 -9.10 0.33
C ILE A 10 2.40 -7.88 1.25
N VAL A 11 3.63 -7.41 1.49
CA VAL A 11 3.87 -6.15 2.22
C VAL A 11 3.51 -4.97 1.33
N VAL A 12 2.68 -4.08 1.85
CA VAL A 12 2.12 -2.95 1.11
C VAL A 12 2.16 -1.66 1.92
N TYR A 13 2.25 -0.55 1.22
CA TYR A 13 2.14 0.81 1.74
C TYR A 13 0.80 1.39 1.32
N THR A 14 0.13 2.06 2.27
CA THR A 14 -1.18 2.68 2.11
C THR A 14 -1.14 4.11 2.66
N PRO A 15 -2.14 4.96 2.39
CA PRO A 15 -2.27 6.28 3.03
C PRO A 15 -2.30 6.23 4.56
N LEU A 16 -2.63 5.08 5.15
CA LEU A 16 -2.71 4.88 6.60
C LEU A 16 -1.47 4.17 7.19
N GLY A 17 -0.45 3.94 6.35
CA GLY A 17 0.80 3.29 6.72
C GLY A 17 0.99 1.91 6.11
N THR A 18 2.04 1.23 6.55
CA THR A 18 2.42 -0.11 6.07
C THR A 18 1.51 -1.20 6.63
N GLY A 19 1.23 -2.22 5.82
CA GLY A 19 0.45 -3.38 6.21
C GLY A 19 0.75 -4.61 5.38
N LEU A 20 0.01 -5.68 5.66
CA LEU A 20 0.06 -6.94 4.92
C LEU A 20 -1.27 -7.16 4.19
N ALA A 21 -1.21 -7.34 2.88
CA ALA A 21 -2.36 -7.67 2.05
C ALA A 21 -2.66 -9.17 2.10
N TYR A 22 -3.93 -9.51 2.33
CA TYR A 22 -4.43 -10.90 2.43
C TYR A 22 -5.34 -11.28 1.27
N PHE A 23 -6.15 -10.35 0.76
CA PHE A 23 -7.11 -10.61 -0.30
C PHE A 23 -7.13 -9.48 -1.32
N ILE A 24 -7.37 -9.84 -2.59
CA ILE A 24 -7.68 -8.92 -3.67
C ILE A 24 -9.08 -9.27 -4.17
N MET A 25 -9.95 -8.27 -4.26
CA MET A 25 -11.32 -8.41 -4.71
C MET A 25 -11.53 -7.56 -5.96
N ASP A 26 -12.05 -8.18 -7.01
CA ASP A 26 -12.34 -7.51 -8.27
C ASP A 26 -13.87 -7.48 -8.51
N TYR A 27 -14.40 -6.28 -8.72
CA TYR A 27 -15.83 -6.04 -8.95
C TYR A 27 -16.21 -5.99 -10.43
N GLY A 28 -15.24 -5.99 -11.35
CA GLY A 28 -15.43 -5.91 -12.80
C GLY A 28 -14.57 -4.82 -13.45
N MET A 29 -14.57 -4.78 -14.78
CA MET A 29 -13.67 -3.94 -15.59
C MET A 29 -13.71 -2.44 -15.30
N SER A 30 -14.82 -1.92 -14.75
CA SER A 30 -15.01 -0.49 -14.52
C SER A 30 -14.68 -0.03 -13.09
N VAL A 31 -14.19 -0.92 -12.23
CA VAL A 31 -13.93 -0.64 -10.81
C VAL A 31 -12.53 -1.12 -10.44
N ASN A 32 -11.78 -0.31 -9.70
CA ASN A 32 -10.47 -0.73 -9.21
C ASN A 32 -10.58 -1.99 -8.34
N SER A 33 -9.61 -2.88 -8.48
CA SER A 33 -9.42 -3.98 -7.55
C SER A 33 -9.22 -3.43 -6.13
N CYS A 34 -9.91 -4.04 -5.17
CA CYS A 34 -9.87 -3.70 -3.76
C CYS A 34 -8.98 -4.67 -3.00
N TRP A 35 -8.07 -4.15 -2.19
CA TRP A 35 -7.09 -4.88 -1.41
C TRP A 35 -7.48 -4.87 0.07
N VAL A 36 -7.58 -6.05 0.66
CA VAL A 36 -7.83 -6.23 2.10
C VAL A 36 -6.49 -6.32 2.82
N VAL A 37 -6.20 -5.30 3.62
CA VAL A 37 -4.90 -5.10 4.25
C VAL A 37 -5.06 -5.04 5.76
N ARG A 38 -4.24 -5.83 6.47
CA ARG A 38 -4.04 -5.70 7.91
C ARG A 38 -2.91 -4.70 8.17
N LEU A 39 -3.23 -3.55 8.77
CA LEU A 39 -2.26 -2.54 9.18
C LEU A 39 -1.49 -2.97 10.42
N ALA A 40 -0.36 -2.31 10.68
CA ALA A 40 0.55 -2.65 11.79
C ALA A 40 -0.13 -2.74 13.17
N LYS A 41 -1.16 -1.92 13.43
CA LYS A 41 -1.92 -1.91 14.70
C LYS A 41 -3.01 -3.00 14.79
N GLY A 42 -3.13 -3.86 13.77
CA GLY A 42 -4.11 -4.94 13.72
C GLY A 42 -5.45 -4.58 13.07
N GLU A 43 -5.66 -3.29 12.72
CA GLU A 43 -6.82 -2.85 11.95
C GLU A 43 -6.82 -3.50 10.56
N VAL A 44 -7.98 -3.98 10.12
CA VAL A 44 -8.18 -4.49 8.76
C VAL A 44 -8.98 -3.45 7.98
N LYS A 45 -8.43 -3.02 6.85
CA LYS A 45 -9.02 -2.00 5.97
C LYS A 45 -8.94 -2.41 4.51
N HIS A 46 -9.73 -1.72 3.71
CA HIS A 46 -9.91 -1.95 2.29
C HIS A 46 -9.32 -0.74 1.56
N PHE A 47 -8.44 -0.98 0.61
CA PHE A 47 -7.82 0.06 -0.21
C PHE A 47 -8.08 -0.24 -1.67
N ASP A 48 -8.26 0.77 -2.51
CA ASP A 48 -8.32 0.55 -3.95
C ASP A 48 -6.90 0.39 -4.51
N SER A 49 -6.80 -0.04 -5.76
CA SER A 49 -5.49 -0.26 -6.40
C SER A 49 -4.72 1.06 -6.63
N ASN A 50 -5.38 2.23 -6.59
CA ASN A 50 -4.68 3.51 -6.64
C ASN A 50 -4.04 3.86 -5.28
N ASP A 51 -4.66 3.48 -4.16
CA ASP A 51 -4.23 3.75 -2.79
C ASP A 51 -3.36 2.64 -2.18
N ILE A 52 -2.60 1.93 -3.02
CA ILE A 52 -1.66 0.89 -2.57
C ILE A 52 -0.34 0.91 -3.33
N ARG A 53 0.77 0.68 -2.64
CA ARG A 53 2.08 0.42 -3.26
C ARG A 53 2.68 -0.85 -2.67
N VAL A 54 3.19 -1.73 -3.52
CA VAL A 54 3.90 -2.94 -3.08
C VAL A 54 5.34 -2.55 -2.70
N GLU A 55 5.91 -3.25 -1.73
CA GLU A 55 7.34 -3.11 -1.39
C GLU A 55 8.21 -3.34 -2.63
N GLY A 56 9.26 -2.53 -2.79
CA GLY A 56 10.18 -2.72 -3.91
C GLY A 56 11.08 -3.93 -3.69
N ASN A 57 11.68 -4.39 -4.77
CA ASN A 57 12.55 -5.56 -4.77
C ASN A 57 14.00 -5.18 -5.15
N PRO A 58 14.92 -5.11 -4.16
CA PRO A 58 16.33 -4.75 -4.40
C PRO A 58 17.05 -5.71 -5.34
N THR A 59 16.65 -6.97 -5.41
CA THR A 59 17.22 -7.94 -6.36
C THR A 59 17.02 -7.49 -7.81
N TYR A 60 15.95 -6.75 -8.09
CA TYR A 60 15.69 -6.16 -9.42
C TYR A 60 16.04 -4.67 -9.49
N GLY A 61 16.78 -4.13 -8.51
CA GLY A 61 17.19 -2.73 -8.49
C GLY A 61 16.11 -1.74 -8.03
N PHE A 62 14.99 -2.21 -7.49
CA PHE A 62 13.97 -1.34 -6.92
C PHE A 62 14.23 -1.10 -5.43
N PRO A 63 14.15 0.15 -4.92
CA PRO A 63 14.33 0.43 -3.50
C PRO A 63 13.22 -0.24 -2.67
N LEU A 64 13.56 -0.76 -1.48
CA LEU A 64 12.59 -1.43 -0.59
C LEU A 64 11.35 -0.57 -0.33
N LYS A 65 11.57 0.71 0.00
CA LYS A 65 10.47 1.66 0.15
C LYS A 65 10.05 2.16 -1.24
N PRO A 66 8.78 1.95 -1.65
CA PRO A 66 8.29 2.53 -2.89
C PRO A 66 8.19 4.04 -2.76
N GLU A 67 8.10 4.73 -3.89
CA GLU A 67 7.80 6.15 -3.92
C GLU A 67 6.38 6.39 -3.38
N ILE A 68 6.30 7.08 -2.25
CA ILE A 68 5.04 7.41 -1.58
C ILE A 68 4.55 8.76 -2.13
N PRO A 69 3.33 8.85 -2.66
CA PRO A 69 2.76 10.11 -3.10
C PRO A 69 2.73 11.15 -1.97
N ASP A 70 2.98 12.42 -2.30
CA ASP A 70 2.91 13.53 -1.34
C ASP A 70 1.54 13.62 -0.64
N SER A 71 0.47 13.17 -1.30
CA SER A 71 -0.88 13.15 -0.70
C SER A 71 -1.01 12.21 0.50
N TRP A 72 -0.14 11.20 0.62
CA TRP A 72 -0.17 10.23 1.71
C TRP A 72 0.70 10.67 2.90
N MET A 73 1.58 11.65 2.69
CA MET A 73 2.44 12.17 3.76
C MET A 73 1.70 13.16 4.64
N THR A 74 1.89 13.03 5.94
CA THR A 74 1.41 14.03 6.90
C THR A 74 2.19 15.34 6.77
N LEU A 75 1.59 16.46 7.19
CA LEU A 75 2.26 17.77 7.19
C LEU A 75 3.59 17.75 7.96
N LYS A 76 3.65 17.03 9.08
CA LYS A 76 4.86 16.89 9.90
C LYS A 76 5.98 16.15 9.15
N GLU A 77 5.63 15.14 8.36
CA GLU A 77 6.60 14.39 7.55
C GLU A 77 7.15 15.25 6.41
N LYS A 78 6.28 16.02 5.74
CA LYS A 78 6.68 17.00 4.72
C LYS A 78 7.62 18.06 5.29
N GLU A 79 7.28 18.63 6.45
CA GLU A 79 8.13 19.62 7.13
C GLU A 79 9.50 19.06 7.53
N LYS A 80 9.57 17.78 7.92
CA LYS A 80 10.83 17.11 8.29
C LYS A 80 11.72 16.86 7.07
N LEU A 81 11.13 16.54 5.92
CA LEU A 81 11.86 16.42 4.65
C LEU A 81 12.45 17.76 4.21
N VAL A 82 11.68 18.85 4.32
CA VAL A 82 12.13 20.20 3.94
C VAL A 82 13.26 20.72 4.84
N LYS A 83 13.25 20.39 6.14
CA LYS A 83 14.30 20.81 7.09
C LYS A 83 15.56 19.94 7.06
N GLY A 84 15.53 18.81 6.37
CA GLY A 84 16.62 17.83 6.31
C GLY A 84 17.52 17.94 5.08
N ASN A 85 17.26 18.90 4.18
CA ASN A 85 18.03 19.17 2.96
C ASN A 85 18.74 20.52 3.03
#